data_AF-A0A2S7TU58-F1
#
_entry.id   AF-A0A2S7TU58-F1
#
_cell.length_a   1.000
_cell.length_b   1.000
_cell.length_c   1.000
_cell.angle_alpha   90.00
_cell.angle_beta   90.00
_cell.angle_gamma   90.00
#
_symmetry.space_group_name_H-M   'P 1'
#
loop_
_entity.id
_entity.type
_entity.pdbx_description
1 polymer ?
#
loop_
_entity_poly.entity_id
_entity_poly.type
_entity_poly.pdbx_seq_one_letter_code
_entity_poly.pdbx_strand_id
1 'polypeptide(L)'
;MKLNWKVYCVLATVFAASMGTFFLIPDGRELLGAFVAAPGVIALLGVLLQLLRDEADYEKRLEIQRKEFQFSLGAASHMANAAFDRHVEFCEKYMKALHDTVQTLWREGDTPAALDHANNLYALRQDYATWLTDRINDDLGEFESALRKLGADAHFIRSTSGREGYSEQRAVRIESNFELFDRILGISKKDILEKSLVEALKAKVRTILGVEELTKLRDHLIKQASNAINA
;
A
#
# COMPACT_ATOMS: atom_id res chain seq x y z
N MET A 1 30.87 -10.78 -1.10
CA MET A 1 31.98 -11.37 -1.86
C MET A 1 33.28 -11.24 -1.08
N LYS A 2 33.64 -12.26 -0.30
CA LYS A 2 35.02 -12.58 0.11
C LYS A 2 35.05 -14.10 0.22
N LEU A 3 35.06 -14.72 -0.95
CA LEU A 3 35.28 -16.15 -1.07
C LEU A 3 36.67 -16.40 -0.48
N ASN A 4 36.75 -17.17 0.60
CA ASN A 4 38.04 -17.51 1.18
C ASN A 4 38.74 -18.45 0.21
N TRP A 5 39.55 -17.88 -0.69
CA TRP A 5 40.51 -18.56 -1.57
C TRP A 5 41.23 -19.72 -0.85
N LYS A 6 41.46 -19.54 0.45
CA LYS A 6 41.98 -20.53 1.39
C LYS A 6 41.19 -21.86 1.39
N VAL A 7 39.85 -21.84 1.32
CA VAL A 7 39.01 -23.06 1.35
C VAL A 7 39.15 -23.85 0.05
N TYR A 8 39.17 -23.18 -1.11
CA TYR A 8 39.42 -23.84 -2.40
C TYR A 8 40.84 -24.41 -2.48
N CYS A 9 41.84 -23.66 -1.99
CA CYS A 9 43.21 -24.16 -1.92
C CYS A 9 43.32 -25.41 -1.03
N VAL A 10 42.63 -25.43 0.12
CA VAL A 10 42.61 -26.59 1.03
C VAL A 10 41.92 -27.79 0.39
N LEU A 11 40.76 -27.62 -0.24
CA LEU A 11 40.05 -28.70 -0.92
C LEU A 11 40.84 -29.24 -2.13
N ALA A 12 41.49 -28.35 -2.89
CA ALA A 12 42.35 -28.73 -4.02
C ALA A 12 43.61 -29.49 -3.56
N THR A 13 44.22 -29.10 -2.43
CA THR A 13 45.36 -29.83 -1.86
C THR A 13 44.94 -31.19 -1.32
N VAL A 14 43.79 -31.31 -0.66
CA VAL A 14 43.25 -32.61 -0.20
C VAL A 14 42.95 -33.53 -1.38
N PHE A 15 42.37 -32.99 -2.46
CA PHE A 15 42.12 -33.75 -3.68
C PHE A 15 43.41 -34.20 -4.38
N ALA A 16 44.37 -33.30 -4.57
CA ALA A 16 45.66 -33.62 -5.20
C ALA A 16 46.48 -34.61 -4.36
N ALA A 17 46.45 -34.48 -3.02
CA ALA A 17 47.10 -35.43 -2.12
C ALA A 17 46.46 -36.81 -2.20
N SER A 18 45.11 -36.90 -2.17
CA SER A 18 44.38 -38.17 -2.30
C SER A 18 44.64 -38.86 -3.65
N MET A 19 44.67 -38.11 -4.75
CA MET A 19 44.97 -38.63 -6.08
C MET A 19 46.45 -39.05 -6.22
N GLY A 20 47.39 -38.29 -5.64
CA GLY A 20 48.82 -38.62 -5.63
C GLY A 20 49.13 -39.87 -4.81
N THR A 21 48.46 -40.06 -3.67
CA THR A 21 48.63 -41.28 -2.86
C THR A 21 48.05 -42.53 -3.53
N PHE A 22 47.05 -42.39 -4.40
CA PHE A 22 46.48 -43.51 -5.15
C PHE A 22 47.46 -44.05 -6.21
N PHE A 23 48.24 -43.18 -6.88
CA PHE A 23 49.23 -43.61 -7.89
C PHE A 23 50.51 -44.20 -7.30
N LEU A 24 50.84 -43.90 -6.03
CA LEU A 24 52.09 -44.31 -5.39
C LEU A 24 52.04 -45.66 -4.66
N ILE A 25 50.86 -46.29 -4.53
CA ILE A 25 50.71 -47.58 -3.85
C ILE A 25 50.36 -48.67 -4.88
N PRO A 26 51.35 -49.45 -5.37
CA PRO A 26 51.09 -50.64 -6.16
C PRO A 26 50.63 -51.77 -5.22
N ASP A 27 49.52 -52.42 -5.56
CA ASP A 27 49.14 -53.78 -5.10
C ASP A 27 48.69 -54.01 -3.63
N GLY A 28 48.04 -53.04 -2.98
CA GLY A 28 47.52 -53.20 -1.61
C GLY A 28 45.98 -53.21 -1.47
N ARG A 29 45.37 -54.41 -1.48
CA ARG A 29 43.98 -54.79 -1.05
C ARG A 29 42.87 -53.74 -1.25
N GLU A 30 41.86 -54.07 -2.05
CA GLU A 30 40.68 -53.26 -2.44
C GLU A 30 40.08 -52.32 -1.36
N LEU A 31 40.11 -52.73 -0.08
CA LEU A 31 39.63 -51.93 1.05
C LEU A 31 40.52 -50.70 1.39
N LEU A 32 41.85 -50.81 1.27
CA LEU A 32 42.77 -49.69 1.57
C LEU A 32 42.69 -48.60 0.50
N GLY A 33 42.51 -48.99 -0.77
CA GLY A 33 42.27 -48.04 -1.87
C GLY A 33 41.02 -47.19 -1.65
N ALA A 34 39.94 -47.78 -1.09
CA ALA A 34 38.70 -47.06 -0.79
C ALA A 34 38.89 -46.01 0.33
N PHE A 35 39.66 -46.31 1.38
CA PHE A 35 39.96 -45.35 2.45
C PHE A 35 40.85 -44.20 1.98
N VAL A 36 41.77 -44.46 1.03
CA VAL A 36 42.67 -43.44 0.46
C VAL A 36 41.93 -42.51 -0.52
N ALA A 37 40.93 -43.02 -1.24
CA ALA A 37 40.12 -42.24 -2.17
C ALA A 37 38.95 -41.47 -1.51
N ALA A 38 38.50 -41.90 -0.32
CA ALA A 38 37.37 -41.29 0.39
C ALA A 38 37.53 -39.77 0.66
N PRO A 39 38.71 -39.25 1.07
CA PRO A 39 38.90 -37.82 1.25
C PRO A 39 38.71 -37.00 -0.04
N GLY A 40 39.09 -37.55 -1.19
CA GLY A 40 38.88 -36.91 -2.49
C GLY A 40 37.40 -36.79 -2.87
N VAL A 41 36.60 -37.84 -2.60
CA VAL A 41 35.15 -37.83 -2.83
C VAL A 41 34.45 -36.84 -1.89
N ILE A 42 34.85 -36.79 -0.62
CA ILE A 42 34.31 -35.83 0.36
C ILE A 42 34.67 -34.40 -0.03
N ALA A 43 35.90 -34.16 -0.53
CA ALA A 43 36.31 -32.85 -1.02
C ALA A 43 35.46 -32.40 -2.22
N LEU A 44 35.21 -33.30 -3.18
CA LEU A 44 34.34 -33.03 -4.34
C LEU A 44 32.90 -32.73 -3.91
N LEU A 45 32.32 -33.54 -3.02
CA LEU A 45 30.98 -33.29 -2.47
C LEU A 45 30.91 -31.96 -1.70
N GLY A 46 31.97 -31.62 -0.96
CA GLY A 46 32.08 -30.34 -0.25
C GLY A 46 32.11 -29.14 -1.19
N VAL A 47 32.87 -29.22 -2.30
CA VAL A 47 32.88 -28.18 -3.35
C VAL A 47 31.50 -28.02 -3.97
N LEU A 48 30.81 -29.13 -4.26
CA LEU A 48 29.48 -29.10 -4.87
C LEU A 48 28.44 -28.45 -3.95
N LEU A 49 28.42 -28.81 -2.66
CA LEU A 49 27.55 -28.17 -1.67
C LEU A 49 27.87 -26.68 -1.48
N GLN A 50 29.14 -26.30 -1.50
CA GLN A 50 29.54 -24.91 -1.40
C GLN A 50 29.09 -24.11 -2.63
N LEU A 51 29.22 -24.68 -3.83
CA LEU A 51 28.78 -24.06 -5.08
C LEU A 51 27.26 -23.85 -5.10
N LEU A 52 26.47 -24.84 -4.66
CA LEU A 52 25.01 -24.70 -4.52
C LEU A 52 24.62 -23.60 -3.52
N ARG A 53 25.34 -23.50 -2.40
CA ARG A 53 25.10 -22.44 -1.41
C ARG A 53 25.44 -21.06 -1.96
N ASP A 54 26.56 -20.95 -2.67
CA ASP A 54 27.01 -19.69 -3.27
C ASP A 54 26.04 -19.21 -4.36
N GLU A 55 25.50 -20.12 -5.16
CA GLU A 55 24.47 -19.81 -6.15
C GLU A 55 23.18 -19.29 -5.46
N ALA A 56 22.72 -19.97 -4.40
CA ALA A 56 21.55 -19.52 -3.64
C ALA A 56 21.76 -18.15 -2.97
N ASP A 57 22.95 -17.88 -2.42
CA ASP A 57 23.29 -16.59 -1.82
C ASP A 57 23.44 -15.49 -2.88
N TYR A 58 23.93 -15.83 -4.08
CA TYR A 58 24.01 -14.92 -5.22
C TYR A 58 22.63 -14.55 -5.74
N GLU A 59 21.73 -15.52 -5.94
CA GLU A 59 20.35 -15.28 -6.36
C GLU A 59 19.62 -14.37 -5.36
N LYS A 60 19.73 -14.65 -4.06
CA LYS A 60 19.13 -13.80 -3.02
C LYS A 60 19.66 -12.37 -3.07
N ARG A 61 20.98 -12.18 -3.25
CA ARG A 61 21.58 -10.85 -3.36
C ARG A 61 21.10 -10.12 -4.60
N LEU A 62 20.99 -10.82 -5.73
CA LEU A 62 20.48 -10.26 -6.97
C LEU A 62 19.01 -9.85 -6.82
N GLU A 63 18.20 -10.66 -6.14
CA GLU A 63 16.80 -10.35 -5.85
C GLU A 63 16.66 -9.12 -4.94
N ILE A 64 17.44 -9.06 -3.84
CA ILE A 64 17.48 -7.90 -2.95
C ILE A 64 17.89 -6.65 -3.72
N GLN A 65 18.97 -6.72 -4.52
CA GLN A 65 19.45 -5.59 -5.30
C GLN A 65 18.44 -5.16 -6.37
N ARG A 66 17.74 -6.10 -7.00
CA ARG A 66 16.67 -5.81 -7.96
C ARG A 66 15.51 -5.11 -7.27
N LYS A 67 15.10 -5.56 -6.07
CA LYS A 67 14.06 -4.92 -5.27
C LYS A 67 14.47 -3.51 -4.84
N GLU A 68 15.70 -3.32 -4.39
CA GLU A 68 16.27 -2.01 -4.05
C GLU A 68 16.32 -1.08 -5.26
N PHE A 69 16.78 -1.57 -6.41
CA PHE A 69 16.84 -0.79 -7.65
C PHE A 69 15.44 -0.43 -8.15
N GLN A 70 14.47 -1.35 -8.15
CA GLN A 70 13.09 -1.08 -8.52
C GLN A 70 12.44 -0.08 -7.57
N PHE A 71 12.68 -0.19 -6.26
CA PHE A 71 12.21 0.77 -5.28
C PHE A 71 12.86 2.14 -5.50
N SER A 72 14.17 2.21 -5.74
CA SER A 72 14.87 3.46 -6.05
C SER A 72 14.37 4.08 -7.35
N LEU A 73 14.10 3.30 -8.40
CA LEU A 73 13.58 3.80 -9.67
C LEU A 73 12.13 4.30 -9.50
N GLY A 74 11.32 3.56 -8.74
CA GLY A 74 9.93 3.87 -8.45
C GLY A 74 9.74 5.02 -7.46
N ALA A 75 10.68 5.26 -6.54
CA ALA A 75 10.60 6.30 -5.51
C ALA A 75 11.45 7.54 -5.82
N ALA A 76 12.57 7.40 -6.53
CA ALA A 76 13.50 8.51 -6.81
C ALA A 76 13.42 9.01 -8.26
N SER A 77 12.53 8.47 -9.10
CA SER A 77 12.30 9.07 -10.41
C SER A 77 11.62 10.43 -10.27
N HIS A 78 11.99 11.37 -11.15
CA HIS A 78 11.36 12.69 -11.20
C HIS A 78 9.84 12.59 -11.37
N MET A 79 9.36 11.59 -12.13
CA MET A 79 7.93 11.35 -12.34
C MET A 79 7.24 10.84 -11.08
N ALA A 80 7.89 9.99 -10.28
CA ALA A 80 7.34 9.52 -9.01
C ALA A 80 7.19 10.66 -7.99
N ASN A 81 8.22 11.50 -7.83
CA ASN A 81 8.14 12.67 -6.96
C ASN A 81 7.01 13.60 -7.40
N ALA A 82 6.91 13.91 -8.70
CA ALA A 82 5.82 14.72 -9.22
C ALA A 82 4.43 14.08 -8.98
N ALA A 83 4.30 12.75 -9.12
CA ALA A 83 3.05 12.05 -8.84
C ALA A 83 2.67 12.12 -7.35
N PHE A 84 3.64 11.92 -6.44
CA PHE A 84 3.40 12.06 -5.01
C PHE A 84 3.03 13.49 -4.62
N ASP A 85 3.74 14.50 -5.14
CA ASP A 85 3.44 15.91 -4.87
C ASP A 85 2.02 16.28 -5.34
N ARG A 86 1.62 15.80 -6.53
CA ARG A 86 0.26 16.02 -7.05
C ARG A 86 -0.80 15.28 -6.24
N HIS A 87 -0.52 14.07 -5.77
CA HIS A 87 -1.42 13.33 -4.90
C HIS A 87 -1.61 14.03 -3.54
N VAL A 88 -0.53 14.56 -2.97
CA VAL A 88 -0.59 15.35 -1.72
C VAL A 88 -1.41 16.62 -1.94
N GLU A 89 -1.14 17.36 -3.01
CA GLU A 89 -1.87 18.58 -3.36
C GLU A 89 -3.38 18.29 -3.54
N PHE A 90 -3.72 17.18 -4.21
CA PHE A 90 -5.10 16.70 -4.33
C PHE A 90 -5.72 16.41 -2.97
N CYS A 91 -5.04 15.64 -2.11
CA CYS A 91 -5.55 15.28 -0.79
C CYS A 91 -5.86 16.53 0.05
N GLU A 92 -4.98 17.53 0.04
CA GLU A 92 -5.19 18.79 0.77
C GLU A 92 -6.39 19.57 0.24
N LYS A 93 -6.48 19.75 -1.08
CA LYS A 93 -7.60 20.47 -1.72
C LYS A 93 -8.93 19.74 -1.53
N TYR A 94 -8.94 18.43 -1.70
CA TYR A 94 -10.13 17.59 -1.54
C TYR A 94 -10.62 17.61 -0.09
N MET A 95 -9.72 17.45 0.88
CA MET A 95 -10.07 17.50 2.31
C MET A 95 -10.60 18.87 2.73
N LYS A 96 -10.05 19.96 2.17
CA LYS A 96 -10.57 21.31 2.41
C LYS A 96 -11.98 21.47 1.87
N ALA A 97 -12.21 21.10 0.61
CA ALA A 97 -13.54 21.17 -0.01
C ALA A 97 -14.56 20.26 0.70
N LEU A 98 -14.14 19.09 1.16
CA LEU A 98 -14.95 18.20 2.00
C LEU A 98 -15.32 18.87 3.33
N HIS A 99 -14.37 19.51 4.00
CA HIS A 99 -14.65 20.19 5.26
C HIS A 99 -15.69 21.29 5.10
N ASP A 100 -15.57 22.10 4.04
CA ASP A 100 -16.56 23.14 3.70
C ASP A 100 -17.94 22.52 3.43
N THR A 101 -17.98 21.41 2.69
CA THR A 101 -19.22 20.67 2.40
C THR A 101 -19.91 20.20 3.69
N VAL A 102 -19.14 19.59 4.59
CA VAL A 102 -19.65 19.08 5.86
C VAL A 102 -20.14 20.21 6.76
N GLN A 103 -19.43 21.34 6.78
CA GLN A 103 -19.85 22.51 7.54
C GLN A 103 -21.19 23.07 7.03
N THR A 104 -21.38 23.14 5.71
CA THR A 104 -22.64 23.55 5.10
C THR A 104 -23.77 22.57 5.43
N LEU A 105 -23.54 21.27 5.26
CA LEU A 105 -24.53 20.23 5.59
C LEU A 105 -24.88 20.21 7.08
N TRP A 106 -23.92 20.48 7.97
CA TRP A 106 -24.17 20.55 9.41
C TRP A 106 -25.01 21.78 9.78
N ARG A 107 -24.78 22.92 9.12
CA ARG A 107 -25.48 24.18 9.39
C ARG A 107 -26.90 24.18 8.85
N GLU A 108 -27.07 23.68 7.63
CA GLU A 108 -28.32 23.84 6.86
C GLU A 108 -29.10 22.52 6.70
N GLY A 109 -28.47 21.38 6.99
CA GLY A 109 -29.06 20.06 6.75
C GLY A 109 -29.10 19.73 5.25
N ASP A 110 -30.23 19.17 4.84
CA ASP A 110 -30.50 18.84 3.44
C ASP A 110 -30.76 20.11 2.61
N THR A 111 -29.72 20.59 1.92
CA THR A 111 -29.70 21.88 1.23
C THR A 111 -29.37 21.72 -0.26
N PRO A 112 -29.99 22.51 -1.17
CA PRO A 112 -29.60 22.54 -2.57
C PRO A 112 -28.12 22.89 -2.80
N ALA A 113 -27.48 23.61 -1.85
CA ALA A 113 -26.06 23.95 -1.91
C ALA A 113 -25.15 22.71 -1.90
N ALA A 114 -25.64 21.55 -1.44
CA ALA A 114 -24.92 20.29 -1.53
C ALA A 114 -24.57 19.91 -2.97
N LEU A 115 -25.37 20.33 -3.95
CA LEU A 115 -25.12 20.07 -5.37
C LEU A 115 -23.90 20.86 -5.89
N ASP A 116 -23.74 22.11 -5.46
CA ASP A 116 -22.58 22.94 -5.80
C ASP A 116 -21.30 22.36 -5.17
N HIS A 117 -21.38 21.92 -3.92
CA HIS A 117 -20.29 21.23 -3.25
C HIS A 117 -19.90 19.92 -3.94
N ALA A 118 -20.86 19.10 -4.38
CA ALA A 118 -20.60 17.88 -5.14
C ALA A 118 -19.92 18.16 -6.47
N ASN A 119 -20.31 19.23 -7.17
CA ASN A 119 -19.69 19.62 -8.42
C ASN A 119 -18.27 20.13 -8.23
N ASN A 120 -17.99 20.85 -7.14
CA ASN A 120 -16.62 21.28 -6.80
C ASN A 120 -15.71 20.08 -6.51
N LEU A 121 -16.18 19.10 -5.72
CA LEU A 121 -15.42 17.87 -5.45
C LEU A 121 -15.15 17.07 -6.74
N TYR A 122 -16.16 16.95 -7.61
CA TYR A 122 -16.03 16.32 -8.91
C TYR A 122 -15.00 17.02 -9.81
N ALA A 123 -15.02 18.35 -9.86
CA ALA A 123 -14.07 19.14 -10.65
C ALA A 123 -12.63 18.91 -10.15
N LEU A 124 -12.42 18.94 -8.83
CA LEU A 124 -11.13 18.60 -8.23
C LEU A 124 -10.69 17.18 -8.62
N ARG A 125 -11.59 16.21 -8.64
CA ARG A 125 -11.24 14.85 -9.07
C ARG A 125 -10.87 14.77 -10.54
N GLN A 126 -11.55 15.53 -11.42
CA GLN A 126 -11.19 15.58 -12.84
C GLN A 126 -9.84 16.24 -13.08
N ASP A 127 -9.54 17.35 -12.39
CA ASP A 127 -8.28 18.07 -12.52
C ASP A 127 -7.07 17.21 -12.17
N TYR A 128 -7.25 16.26 -11.24
CA TYR A 128 -6.21 15.36 -10.76
C TYR A 128 -6.33 13.92 -11.30
N ALA A 129 -7.25 13.64 -12.23
CA ALA A 129 -7.57 12.28 -12.68
C ALA A 129 -6.35 11.48 -13.17
N THR A 130 -5.37 12.13 -13.79
CA THR A 130 -4.13 11.50 -14.27
C THR A 130 -3.27 10.92 -13.14
N TRP A 131 -3.42 11.43 -11.93
CA TRP A 131 -2.58 11.09 -10.77
C TRP A 131 -3.33 10.22 -9.74
N LEU A 132 -4.60 9.93 -9.99
CA LEU A 132 -5.44 9.10 -9.12
C LEU A 132 -5.47 7.66 -9.63
N THR A 133 -5.55 6.73 -8.69
CA THR A 133 -5.83 5.33 -9.03
C THR A 133 -7.31 5.14 -9.31
N ASP A 134 -7.66 4.18 -10.17
CA ASP A 134 -9.06 3.85 -10.49
C ASP A 134 -9.90 3.61 -9.23
N ARG A 135 -9.33 2.91 -8.24
CA ARG A 135 -9.98 2.68 -6.95
C ARG A 135 -10.36 3.99 -6.23
N ILE A 136 -9.43 4.93 -6.12
CA ILE A 136 -9.70 6.23 -5.47
C ILE A 136 -10.77 6.99 -6.27
N ASN A 137 -10.68 6.92 -7.60
CA ASN A 137 -11.60 7.61 -8.48
C ASN A 137 -13.04 7.09 -8.34
N ASP A 138 -13.22 5.77 -8.24
CA ASP A 138 -14.52 5.11 -8.09
C ASP A 138 -15.12 5.36 -6.70
N ASP A 139 -14.32 5.18 -5.63
CA ASP A 139 -14.77 5.36 -4.25
C ASP A 139 -15.20 6.82 -3.98
N LEU A 140 -14.42 7.80 -4.47
CA LEU A 140 -14.79 9.21 -4.39
C LEU A 140 -15.99 9.55 -5.30
N GLY A 141 -16.10 8.89 -6.44
CA GLY A 141 -17.25 9.02 -7.34
C GLY A 141 -18.57 8.58 -6.70
N GLU A 142 -18.57 7.48 -5.95
CA GLU A 142 -19.75 7.04 -5.19
C GLU A 142 -20.16 8.08 -4.13
N PHE A 143 -19.18 8.62 -3.41
CA PHE A 143 -19.39 9.67 -2.42
C PHE A 143 -20.00 10.94 -3.03
N GLU A 144 -19.41 11.44 -4.12
CA GLU A 144 -19.88 12.63 -4.85
C GLU A 144 -21.28 12.42 -5.44
N SER A 145 -21.56 11.22 -5.95
CA SER A 145 -22.87 10.86 -6.50
C SER A 145 -23.96 10.90 -5.42
N ALA A 146 -23.66 10.37 -4.23
CA ALA A 146 -24.57 10.41 -3.09
C ALA A 146 -24.85 11.86 -2.66
N LEU A 147 -23.82 12.71 -2.60
CA LEU A 147 -23.98 14.14 -2.28
C LEU A 147 -24.79 14.90 -3.34
N ARG A 148 -24.57 14.60 -4.62
CA ARG A 148 -25.34 15.19 -5.73
C ARG A 148 -26.81 14.78 -5.64
N LYS A 149 -27.09 13.53 -5.32
CA LYS A 149 -28.46 13.04 -5.13
C LYS A 149 -29.15 13.76 -3.97
N LEU A 150 -28.46 13.91 -2.84
CA LEU A 150 -28.94 14.68 -1.69
C LEU A 150 -29.37 16.10 -2.09
N GLY A 151 -28.47 16.86 -2.75
CA GLY A 151 -28.78 18.22 -3.21
C GLY A 151 -29.90 18.30 -4.24
N ALA A 152 -30.00 17.32 -5.15
CA ALA A 152 -31.07 17.25 -6.14
C ALA A 152 -32.44 16.99 -5.50
N ASP A 153 -32.49 16.07 -4.53
CA ASP A 153 -33.72 15.75 -3.79
C ASP A 153 -34.11 16.92 -2.86
N ALA A 154 -33.15 17.62 -2.24
CA ALA A 154 -33.40 18.86 -1.49
C ALA A 154 -34.05 19.95 -2.37
N HIS A 155 -33.51 20.14 -3.58
CA HIS A 155 -34.07 21.07 -4.55
C HIS A 155 -35.48 20.66 -4.98
N PHE A 156 -35.73 19.36 -5.20
CA PHE A 156 -37.07 18.85 -5.51
C PHE A 156 -38.06 19.12 -4.38
N ILE A 157 -37.70 18.83 -3.13
CA ILE A 157 -38.55 19.05 -1.95
C ILE A 157 -38.90 20.54 -1.84
N ARG A 158 -37.90 21.42 -1.99
CA ARG A 158 -38.11 22.88 -1.92
C ARG A 158 -38.99 23.41 -3.06
N SER A 159 -38.76 22.97 -4.29
CA SER A 159 -39.50 23.44 -5.48
C SER A 159 -40.93 22.90 -5.59
N THR A 160 -41.22 21.76 -4.96
CA THR A 160 -42.55 21.13 -4.95
C THR A 160 -43.33 21.37 -3.66
N SER A 161 -42.76 22.12 -2.70
CA SER A 161 -43.43 22.52 -1.47
C SER A 161 -44.71 23.33 -1.77
N GLY A 162 -45.83 22.96 -1.14
CA GLY A 162 -47.13 23.60 -1.34
C GLY A 162 -47.98 23.05 -2.49
N ARG A 163 -47.50 22.07 -3.26
CA ARG A 163 -48.30 21.37 -4.29
C ARG A 163 -48.82 20.03 -3.74
N GLU A 164 -50.13 19.85 -3.65
CA GLU A 164 -50.75 18.64 -3.07
C GLU A 164 -50.40 17.36 -3.84
N GLY A 165 -50.36 17.42 -5.19
CA GLY A 165 -50.07 16.27 -6.05
C GLY A 165 -48.65 15.69 -5.94
N TYR A 166 -47.74 16.34 -5.21
CA TYR A 166 -46.36 15.87 -5.00
C TYR A 166 -46.08 15.47 -3.54
N SER A 167 -47.11 15.44 -2.68
CA SER A 167 -46.96 15.17 -1.24
C SER A 167 -46.32 13.82 -0.92
N GLU A 168 -46.80 12.74 -1.53
CA GLU A 168 -46.22 11.39 -1.35
C GLU A 168 -44.77 11.31 -1.86
N GLN A 169 -44.50 11.90 -3.02
CA GLN A 169 -43.15 11.89 -3.63
C GLN A 169 -42.14 12.69 -2.80
N ARG A 170 -42.58 13.74 -2.10
CA ARG A 170 -41.73 14.47 -1.14
C ARG A 170 -41.43 13.61 0.08
N ALA A 171 -42.41 12.89 0.63
CA ALA A 171 -42.21 12.04 1.78
C ALA A 171 -41.17 10.93 1.51
N VAL A 172 -41.29 10.25 0.36
CA VAL A 172 -40.32 9.22 -0.07
C VAL A 172 -38.91 9.79 -0.24
N ARG A 173 -38.78 11.00 -0.81
CA ARG A 173 -37.48 11.65 -0.98
C ARG A 173 -36.86 12.12 0.32
N ILE A 174 -37.67 12.63 1.26
CA ILE A 174 -37.20 13.00 2.60
C ILE A 174 -36.63 11.77 3.30
N GLU A 175 -37.33 10.63 3.26
CA GLU A 175 -36.85 9.38 3.85
C GLU A 175 -35.57 8.88 3.18
N SER A 176 -35.53 8.85 1.85
CA SER A 176 -34.32 8.49 1.11
C SER A 176 -33.14 9.44 1.40
N ASN A 177 -33.40 10.72 1.60
CA ASN A 177 -32.36 11.70 1.94
C ASN A 177 -31.80 11.48 3.34
N PHE A 178 -32.63 11.12 4.31
CA PHE A 178 -32.13 10.72 5.63
C PHE A 178 -31.22 9.49 5.55
N GLU A 179 -31.61 8.45 4.79
CA GLU A 179 -30.76 7.26 4.60
C GLU A 179 -29.45 7.58 3.87
N LEU A 180 -29.49 8.48 2.88
CA LEU A 180 -28.30 8.91 2.15
C LEU A 180 -27.40 9.78 3.02
N PHE A 181 -27.97 10.70 3.80
CA PHE A 181 -27.25 11.52 4.76
C PHE A 181 -26.55 10.63 5.80
N ASP A 182 -27.25 9.62 6.31
CA ASP A 182 -26.72 8.60 7.21
C ASP A 182 -25.57 7.82 6.54
N ARG A 183 -25.73 7.39 5.28
CA ARG A 183 -24.69 6.66 4.52
C ARG A 183 -23.44 7.52 4.23
N ILE A 184 -23.64 8.78 3.85
CA ILE A 184 -22.58 9.73 3.49
C ILE A 184 -21.79 10.11 4.74
N LEU A 185 -22.48 10.47 5.81
CA LEU A 185 -21.86 10.90 7.07
C LEU A 185 -21.42 9.73 7.95
N GLY A 186 -21.85 8.49 7.64
CA GLY A 186 -21.55 7.30 8.42
C GLY A 186 -22.33 7.22 9.73
N ILE A 187 -23.49 7.86 9.80
CA ILE A 187 -24.36 7.88 10.99
C ILE A 187 -25.28 6.67 10.92
N SER A 188 -25.19 5.77 11.89
CA SER A 188 -26.38 5.04 12.34
C SER A 188 -27.02 5.86 13.44
N LYS A 189 -28.35 5.98 13.46
CA LYS A 189 -29.18 6.73 14.44
C LYS A 189 -28.79 6.56 15.94
N LYS A 190 -27.91 5.61 16.27
CA LYS A 190 -27.44 5.26 17.61
C LYS A 190 -26.10 5.87 18.04
N ASP A 191 -25.25 6.39 17.14
CA ASP A 191 -23.86 6.74 17.48
C ASP A 191 -23.61 8.24 17.78
N ILE A 192 -24.66 8.99 18.11
CA ILE A 192 -24.58 10.45 18.30
C ILE A 192 -23.75 10.86 19.54
N LEU A 193 -23.30 9.92 20.40
CA LEU A 193 -22.88 10.29 21.75
C LEU A 193 -21.39 10.53 22.05
N GLU A 194 -20.40 10.20 21.21
CA GLU A 194 -19.00 10.30 21.71
C GLU A 194 -17.88 10.67 20.72
N LYS A 195 -18.13 10.73 19.40
CA LYS A 195 -17.13 11.23 18.43
C LYS A 195 -17.73 12.31 17.54
N SER A 196 -16.98 13.39 17.35
CA SER A 196 -17.32 14.41 16.37
C SER A 196 -17.47 13.75 15.00
N LEU A 197 -18.69 13.75 14.47
CA LEU A 197 -19.08 13.18 13.17
C LEU A 197 -18.17 13.61 12.02
N VAL A 198 -17.72 14.86 12.10
CA VAL A 198 -16.74 15.45 11.20
C VAL A 198 -15.44 14.63 11.17
N GLU A 199 -14.99 14.12 12.31
CA GLU A 199 -13.79 13.30 12.41
C GLU A 199 -13.98 11.88 11.86
N ALA A 200 -15.16 11.29 12.00
CA ALA A 200 -15.47 9.99 11.41
C ALA A 200 -15.48 10.06 9.87
N LEU A 201 -16.09 11.10 9.30
CA LEU A 201 -16.10 11.32 7.86
C LEU A 201 -14.70 11.66 7.32
N LYS A 202 -13.95 12.52 8.02
CA LYS A 202 -12.54 12.77 7.70
C LYS A 202 -11.72 11.47 7.71
N ALA A 203 -11.94 10.58 8.68
CA ALA A 203 -11.25 9.29 8.75
C ALA A 203 -11.62 8.37 7.58
N LYS A 204 -12.90 8.32 7.18
CA LYS A 204 -13.35 7.55 6.02
C LYS A 204 -12.69 8.04 4.73
N VAL A 205 -12.68 9.35 4.49
CA VAL A 205 -12.05 9.92 3.29
C VAL A 205 -10.52 9.80 3.32
N ARG A 206 -9.88 9.96 4.49
CA ARG A 206 -8.43 9.68 4.65
C ARG A 206 -8.06 8.25 4.31
N THR A 207 -8.92 7.29 4.66
CA THR A 207 -8.74 5.88 4.27
C THR A 207 -8.85 5.70 2.76
N ILE A 208 -9.86 6.31 2.12
CA ILE A 208 -10.02 6.24 0.65
C ILE A 208 -8.79 6.83 -0.05
N LEU A 209 -8.31 7.99 0.43
CA LEU A 209 -7.14 8.68 -0.11
C LEU A 209 -5.80 7.95 0.15
N GLY A 210 -5.79 6.89 0.97
CA GLY A 210 -4.58 6.16 1.34
C GLY A 210 -3.65 6.89 2.31
N VAL A 211 -4.14 7.98 2.94
CA VAL A 211 -3.33 8.82 3.85
C VAL A 211 -3.14 8.13 5.19
N GLU A 212 -4.09 7.31 5.61
CA GLU A 212 -4.06 6.57 6.89
C GLU A 212 -2.97 5.49 6.90
N GLU A 213 -2.72 4.84 5.77
CA GLU A 213 -1.65 3.87 5.59
C GLU A 213 -0.28 4.55 5.67
N LEU A 214 -0.15 5.75 5.09
CA LEU A 214 1.07 6.55 5.14
C LEU A 214 1.38 7.03 6.55
N THR A 215 0.38 7.48 7.31
CA THR A 215 0.58 7.89 8.71
C THR A 215 0.95 6.72 9.61
N LYS A 216 0.30 5.55 9.43
CA LYS A 216 0.67 4.32 10.15
C LYS A 216 2.10 3.87 9.84
N LEU A 217 2.52 3.95 8.58
CA LEU A 217 3.87 3.59 8.17
C LEU A 217 4.89 4.55 8.79
N ARG A 218 4.60 5.86 8.80
CA ARG A 218 5.42 6.86 9.50
C ARG A 218 5.54 6.55 10.99
N ASP A 219 4.44 6.24 11.67
CA ASP A 219 4.45 5.90 13.09
C ASP A 219 5.29 4.65 13.39
N HIS A 220 5.21 3.64 12.51
CA HIS A 220 6.03 2.45 12.61
C HIS A 220 7.53 2.77 12.48
N LEU A 221 7.92 3.58 11.49
CA LEU A 221 9.31 4.02 11.30
C LEU A 221 9.83 4.84 12.47
N ILE A 222 9.00 5.74 13.02
CA ILE A 222 9.36 6.53 14.22
C ILE A 222 9.59 5.61 15.42
N LYS A 223 8.74 4.60 15.63
CA LYS A 223 8.91 3.63 16.71
C LYS A 223 10.19 2.82 16.54
N GLN A 224 10.50 2.37 15.33
CA GLN A 224 11.76 1.66 15.04
C GLN A 224 12.97 2.55 15.30
N ALA A 225 12.94 3.80 14.84
CA ALA A 225 14.03 4.76 15.06
C ALA A 225 14.21 5.07 16.56
N SER A 226 13.12 5.26 17.30
CA SER A 226 13.15 5.45 18.75
C SER A 226 13.74 4.25 19.49
N ASN A 227 13.38 3.03 19.09
CA ASN A 227 13.93 1.82 19.68
C ASN A 227 15.43 1.65 19.37
N ALA A 228 15.88 2.08 18.19
CA ALA A 228 17.30 2.05 17.82
C ALA A 228 18.15 3.12 18.53
N ILE A 229 17.55 4.24 18.93
CA ILE A 229 18.21 5.30 19.71
C ILE A 229 18.30 4.93 21.20
N ASN A 230 17.33 4.16 21.71
CA ASN A 230 17.27 3.72 23.10
C ASN A 230 17.92 2.33 23.36
N ALA A 231 18.54 1.73 22.35
CA ALA A 231 19.28 0.46 22.42
C ALA A 231 20.79 0.71 22.47
#